data_AF-A0A537FXY4-F1
#
_entry.id   AF-A0A537FXY4-F1
#
_cell.length_a   1.000
_cell.length_b   1.000
_cell.length_c   1.000
_cell.angle_alpha   90.00
_cell.angle_beta   90.00
_cell.angle_gamma   90.00
#
_symmetry.space_group_name_H-M   'P 1'
#
loop_
_entity.id
_entity.type
_entity.pdbx_description
1 polymer ?
#
loop_
_entity_poly.entity_id
_entity_poly.type
_entity_poly.pdbx_seq_one_letter_code
_entity_poly.pdbx_strand_id
1 'polypeptide(L)'
;MNLTLPAKRGLVLAASLLALGGCAVRQLAVNSLGDAIAQGGAAFAADDDPELIRAAAPFSLKLIESLLAESPEHKGLLLAASRGFTQYAYAFVQQEAEEAEAHDLAGSLRLEDRARRMYRRARDYGLRGLALNRPDFERRLRADPRRAAAALPVADVPLLYWTAAAWGARIGLSKDQPDVLGELPIVEALMDRALELDESFERGAIHSFMIGYESVRQDRAGDPALRARRHFARAMQLSGGTDAAPLLALAEPPAQPGVAAARPLAAVAHRAALHRLKGESMGMRIVAALLLGTLLQALRAEPVKIRLGALAPRGTAWHRSLLEMGEKWRAAQGAGAEFIVYPGGSQGGEADMVRRMRVGQLNAAMLTVIGLAEIDDSVAALQKMPMVFRSWGELDYVREKLRPGLEKRFLDKGFVVLCWGDAGWVRFFSKEPALHPADYRKMKVFAWAGDNPQADIMKTLGYQPVVLEISDILPGLQTGMINMVPSTPFWALTLQFYNHASYMLEMDWAPMVGALIVTRKAWDAMSPAGRQALRDAGEAAGVELRAVSRREQEESVAAMRKRGLKVQPVTPELEAEWRRAAEQMYPMIRGKMVPAESFDEVQRLLKEYRAQAR
;
A
#
# COMPACT_ATOMS: atom_id res chain seq x y z
N MET A 1 10.96 54.74 73.71
CA MET A 1 10.35 53.40 73.52
C MET A 1 9.54 53.45 72.23
N ASN A 2 10.06 52.80 71.19
CA ASN A 2 9.57 52.90 69.81
C ASN A 2 8.39 51.97 69.56
N LEU A 3 7.30 52.54 69.04
CA LEU A 3 6.20 51.83 68.38
C LEU A 3 6.46 51.85 66.86
N THR A 4 6.51 50.70 66.18
CA THR A 4 6.23 50.58 64.74
C THR A 4 6.15 49.11 64.26
N LEU A 5 5.12 48.85 63.44
CA LEU A 5 4.97 47.83 62.37
C LEU A 5 4.33 46.45 62.68
N PRO A 6 3.05 46.28 62.26
CA PRO A 6 2.54 45.02 61.68
C PRO A 6 2.08 45.16 60.21
N ALA A 7 2.33 46.30 59.54
CA ALA A 7 1.79 46.55 58.19
C ALA A 7 2.52 45.84 57.03
N LYS A 8 3.78 45.42 57.19
CA LYS A 8 4.58 44.84 56.09
C LYS A 8 4.27 43.37 55.77
N ARG A 9 3.68 42.60 56.69
CA ARG A 9 3.33 41.18 56.44
C ARG A 9 2.03 41.00 55.65
N GLY A 10 1.06 41.91 55.81
CA GLY A 10 -0.18 41.89 55.03
C GLY A 10 0.02 42.25 53.55
N LEU A 11 0.95 43.16 53.25
CA LEU A 11 1.22 43.60 51.88
C LEU A 11 1.91 42.52 51.03
N VAL A 12 2.81 41.74 51.64
CA VAL A 12 3.49 40.62 50.96
C VAL A 12 2.50 39.47 50.73
N LEU A 13 1.61 39.15 51.67
CA LEU A 13 0.59 38.11 51.48
C LEU A 13 -0.44 38.50 50.41
N ALA A 14 -0.84 39.78 50.35
CA ALA A 14 -1.74 40.32 49.33
C ALA A 14 -1.11 40.37 47.93
N ALA A 15 0.19 40.71 47.83
CA ALA A 15 0.92 40.67 46.56
C ALA A 15 1.11 39.23 46.03
N SER A 16 1.34 38.25 46.91
CA SER A 16 1.39 36.83 46.55
C SER A 16 0.05 36.28 46.05
N LEU A 17 -1.06 36.70 46.66
CA LEU A 17 -2.42 36.33 46.24
C LEU A 17 -2.81 36.98 44.90
N LEU A 18 -2.35 38.21 44.63
CA LEU A 18 -2.54 38.88 43.34
C LEU A 18 -1.69 38.27 42.22
N ALA A 19 -0.47 37.80 42.52
CA ALA A 19 0.39 37.11 41.56
C ALA A 19 -0.14 35.71 41.19
N LEU A 20 -0.70 34.97 42.15
CA LEU A 20 -1.38 33.68 41.90
C LEU A 20 -2.69 33.86 41.12
N GLY A 21 -3.43 34.94 41.37
CA GLY A 21 -4.62 35.31 40.60
C GLY A 21 -4.30 35.65 39.13
N GLY A 22 -3.17 36.31 38.86
CA GLY A 22 -2.76 36.67 37.49
C GLY A 22 -2.50 35.46 36.59
N CYS A 23 -1.84 34.41 37.09
CA CYS A 23 -1.61 33.17 36.34
C CYS A 23 -2.91 32.40 36.11
N ALA A 24 -3.77 32.28 37.13
CA ALA A 24 -5.05 31.58 37.01
C ALA A 24 -6.02 32.30 36.06
N VAL A 25 -6.08 33.64 36.10
CA VAL A 25 -6.91 34.46 35.21
C VAL A 25 -6.38 34.41 33.77
N ARG A 26 -5.06 34.48 33.57
CA ARG A 26 -4.45 34.31 32.24
C ARG A 26 -4.74 32.92 31.67
N GLN A 27 -4.60 31.86 32.47
CA GLN A 27 -4.87 30.49 32.05
C GLN A 27 -6.37 30.25 31.75
N LEU A 28 -7.27 30.82 32.55
CA LEU A 28 -8.71 30.83 32.28
C LEU A 28 -9.04 31.57 30.97
N ALA A 29 -8.42 32.73 30.72
CA ALA A 29 -8.62 33.48 29.48
C ALA A 29 -8.09 32.73 28.25
N VAL A 30 -6.91 32.11 28.35
CA VAL A 30 -6.35 31.27 27.27
C VAL A 30 -7.20 30.02 27.04
N ASN A 31 -7.73 29.40 28.10
CA ASN A 31 -8.62 28.25 27.96
C ASN A 31 -9.97 28.63 27.35
N SER A 32 -10.57 29.74 27.77
CA SER A 32 -11.82 30.24 27.16
C SER A 32 -11.63 30.57 25.67
N LEU A 33 -10.52 31.22 25.31
CA LEU A 33 -10.14 31.44 23.91
C LEU A 33 -9.88 30.13 23.17
N GLY A 34 -9.23 29.17 23.83
CA GLY A 34 -8.95 27.85 23.30
C GLY A 34 -10.21 27.05 23.01
N ASP A 35 -11.21 27.10 23.89
CA ASP A 35 -12.52 26.48 23.71
C ASP A 35 -13.28 27.11 22.53
N ALA A 36 -13.27 28.44 22.40
CA ALA A 36 -13.90 29.13 21.27
C ALA A 36 -13.26 28.75 19.92
N ILE A 37 -11.94 28.66 19.86
CA ILE A 37 -11.21 28.27 18.63
C ILE A 37 -11.36 26.78 18.33
N ALA A 38 -11.34 25.91 19.35
CA ALA A 38 -11.54 24.47 19.17
C ALA A 38 -12.93 24.14 18.60
N GLN A 39 -13.96 24.90 18.98
CA GLN A 39 -15.31 24.80 18.43
C GLN A 39 -15.41 25.38 16.99
N GLY A 40 -14.60 26.39 16.66
CA GLY A 40 -14.57 27.04 15.35
C GLY A 40 -14.16 26.17 14.16
N GLY A 41 -13.60 24.97 14.38
CA GLY A 41 -13.28 24.02 13.31
C GLY A 41 -14.49 23.58 12.46
N ALA A 42 -15.72 23.74 12.96
CA ALA A 42 -16.94 23.50 12.21
C ALA A 42 -17.15 24.49 11.04
N ALA A 43 -16.59 25.71 11.12
CA ALA A 43 -16.71 26.71 10.07
C ALA A 43 -15.91 26.31 8.81
N PHE A 44 -14.69 25.77 8.98
CA PHE A 44 -13.90 25.25 7.85
C PHE A 44 -14.55 24.02 7.20
N ALA A 45 -15.18 23.16 8.00
CA ALA A 45 -15.83 21.94 7.49
C ALA A 45 -17.16 22.21 6.76
N ALA A 46 -17.73 23.40 6.93
CA ALA A 46 -19.00 23.81 6.33
C ALA A 46 -18.81 24.72 5.10
N ASP A 47 -17.58 25.14 4.80
CA ASP A 47 -17.23 26.00 3.67
C ASP A 47 -17.11 25.17 2.38
N ASP A 48 -17.62 25.68 1.27
CA ASP A 48 -17.67 24.99 -0.03
C ASP A 48 -16.54 25.41 -0.98
N ASP A 49 -15.65 26.32 -0.56
CA ASP A 49 -14.44 26.71 -1.29
C ASP A 49 -13.19 25.98 -0.74
N PRO A 50 -12.77 24.87 -1.36
CA PRO A 50 -11.62 24.10 -0.91
C PRO A 50 -10.29 24.88 -1.03
N GLU A 51 -10.18 25.85 -1.93
CA GLU A 51 -8.95 26.64 -2.10
C GLU A 51 -8.82 27.68 -0.98
N LEU A 52 -9.94 28.29 -0.56
CA LEU A 52 -9.98 29.15 0.61
C LEU A 52 -9.57 28.38 1.88
N ILE A 53 -10.14 27.20 2.09
CA ILE A 53 -9.78 26.34 3.22
C ILE A 53 -8.29 25.95 3.17
N ARG A 54 -7.80 25.55 1.99
CA ARG A 54 -6.37 25.21 1.79
C ARG A 54 -5.45 26.33 2.21
N ALA A 55 -5.78 27.58 1.86
CA ALA A 55 -4.99 28.75 2.20
C ALA A 55 -5.07 29.13 3.69
N ALA A 56 -6.24 28.98 4.32
CA ALA A 56 -6.47 29.42 5.69
C ALA A 56 -6.05 28.40 6.77
N ALA A 57 -6.18 27.10 6.49
CA ALA A 57 -5.95 26.03 7.47
C ALA A 57 -4.53 26.04 8.10
N PRO A 58 -3.42 26.27 7.37
CA PRO A 58 -2.09 26.31 7.97
C PRO A 58 -1.94 27.37 9.05
N PHE A 59 -2.52 28.56 8.85
CA PHE A 59 -2.50 29.64 9.85
C PHE A 59 -3.29 29.23 11.09
N SER A 60 -4.50 28.69 10.91
CA SER A 60 -5.33 28.21 12.02
C SER A 60 -4.62 27.12 12.84
N LEU A 61 -3.99 26.16 12.18
CA LEU A 61 -3.20 25.12 12.85
C LEU A 61 -2.05 25.72 13.66
N LYS A 62 -1.34 26.72 13.11
CA LYS A 62 -0.28 27.40 13.84
C LYS A 62 -0.78 28.19 15.03
N LEU A 63 -1.93 28.85 14.92
CA LEU A 63 -2.56 29.54 16.03
C LEU A 63 -2.91 28.55 17.16
N ILE A 64 -3.49 27.39 16.83
CA ILE A 64 -3.79 26.33 17.80
C ILE A 64 -2.51 25.85 18.50
N GLU A 65 -1.42 25.63 17.77
CA GLU A 65 -0.14 25.25 18.37
C GLU A 65 0.44 26.32 19.30
N SER A 66 0.33 27.60 18.92
CA SER A 66 0.76 28.72 19.76
C SER A 66 -0.04 28.79 21.06
N LEU A 67 -1.35 28.56 21.01
CA LEU A 67 -2.19 28.48 22.20
C LEU A 67 -1.87 27.25 23.05
N LEU A 68 -1.55 26.12 22.43
CA LEU A 68 -1.07 24.92 23.12
C LEU A 68 0.31 25.10 23.78
N ALA A 69 1.14 26.02 23.31
CA ALA A 69 2.38 26.35 24.00
C ALA A 69 2.10 27.05 25.34
N GLU A 70 1.04 27.87 25.39
CA GLU A 70 0.61 28.57 26.60
C GLU A 70 -0.28 27.70 27.51
N SER A 71 -1.07 26.78 26.93
CA SER A 71 -1.91 25.82 27.66
C SER A 71 -1.70 24.39 27.14
N PRO A 72 -0.61 23.71 27.54
CA PRO A 72 -0.19 22.42 26.97
C PRO A 72 -1.15 21.27 27.24
N GLU A 73 -1.97 21.38 28.27
CA GLU A 73 -2.93 20.35 28.73
C GLU A 73 -4.36 20.62 28.26
N HIS A 74 -4.56 21.65 27.41
CA HIS A 74 -5.89 22.01 26.94
C HIS A 74 -6.47 20.94 26.00
N LYS A 75 -7.38 20.12 26.53
CA LYS A 75 -7.98 18.99 25.79
C LYS A 75 -8.63 19.40 24.45
N GLY A 76 -9.40 20.48 24.44
CA GLY A 76 -10.05 20.99 23.23
C GLY A 76 -9.06 21.35 22.11
N LEU A 77 -8.01 22.11 22.45
CA LEU A 77 -6.94 22.46 21.50
C LEU A 77 -6.12 21.25 21.04
N LEU A 78 -5.84 20.27 21.92
CA LEU A 78 -5.17 19.02 21.56
C LEU A 78 -5.99 18.22 20.53
N LEU A 79 -7.30 18.12 20.75
CA LEU A 79 -8.23 17.51 19.79
C LEU A 79 -8.26 18.30 18.47
N ALA A 80 -8.37 19.63 18.53
CA ALA A 80 -8.40 20.47 17.35
C ALA A 80 -7.12 20.35 16.51
N ALA A 81 -5.95 20.30 17.16
CA ALA A 81 -4.67 20.07 16.49
C ALA A 81 -4.60 18.66 15.86
N SER A 82 -4.99 17.62 16.61
CA SER A 82 -5.00 16.24 16.10
C SER A 82 -5.90 16.08 14.88
N ARG A 83 -7.15 16.57 14.96
CA ARG A 83 -8.11 16.57 13.84
C ARG A 83 -7.59 17.40 12.67
N GLY A 84 -7.22 18.66 12.92
CA GLY A 84 -6.90 19.61 11.85
C GLY A 84 -5.63 19.22 11.07
N PHE A 85 -4.57 18.76 11.74
CA PHE A 85 -3.39 18.26 11.03
C PHE A 85 -3.70 16.99 10.23
N THR A 86 -4.57 16.11 10.72
CA THR A 86 -5.01 14.91 9.99
C THR A 86 -5.75 15.29 8.72
N GLN A 87 -6.76 16.16 8.84
CA GLN A 87 -7.58 16.60 7.72
C GLN A 87 -6.76 17.37 6.68
N TYR A 88 -5.93 18.33 7.12
CA TYR A 88 -5.10 19.12 6.22
C TYR A 88 -4.05 18.26 5.48
N ALA A 89 -3.38 17.36 6.20
CA ALA A 89 -2.40 16.46 5.59
C ALA A 89 -3.04 15.55 4.55
N TYR A 90 -4.23 15.03 4.82
CA TYR A 90 -4.95 14.17 3.90
C TYR A 90 -5.43 14.93 2.66
N ALA A 91 -6.24 15.97 2.84
CA ALA A 91 -6.94 16.65 1.76
C ALA A 91 -6.03 17.50 0.86
N PHE A 92 -4.94 18.05 1.41
CA PHE A 92 -4.15 19.06 0.69
C PHE A 92 -2.67 18.73 0.54
N VAL A 93 -2.16 17.68 1.18
CA VAL A 93 -0.75 17.31 1.05
C VAL A 93 -0.60 15.92 0.45
N GLN A 94 -1.30 14.93 1.01
CA GLN A 94 -1.27 13.56 0.48
C GLN A 94 -1.96 13.49 -0.89
N GLN A 95 -3.14 14.10 -1.05
CA GLN A 95 -3.82 14.11 -2.34
C GLN A 95 -2.95 14.75 -3.44
N GLU A 96 -2.31 15.88 -3.14
CA GLU A 96 -1.39 16.54 -4.07
C GLU A 96 -0.17 15.65 -4.38
N ALA A 97 0.34 14.91 -3.40
CA ALA A 97 1.41 13.93 -3.62
C ALA A 97 0.97 12.83 -4.61
N GLU A 98 -0.25 12.31 -4.46
CA GLU A 98 -0.80 11.27 -5.31
C GLU A 98 -1.04 11.77 -6.75
N GLU A 99 -1.52 13.01 -6.90
CA GLU A 99 -1.72 13.65 -8.22
C GLU A 99 -0.39 13.97 -8.90
N ALA A 100 0.63 14.41 -8.13
CA ALA A 100 1.96 14.72 -8.63
C ALA A 100 2.73 13.50 -9.14
N GLU A 101 2.51 12.30 -8.57
CA GLU A 101 3.26 11.07 -8.89
C GLU A 101 3.40 10.83 -10.41
N ALA A 102 2.32 11.10 -11.15
CA ALA A 102 2.21 10.90 -12.60
C ALA A 102 3.04 11.87 -13.47
N HIS A 103 3.51 12.99 -12.92
CA HIS A 103 4.30 14.00 -13.68
C HIS A 103 5.50 14.62 -12.93
N ASP A 104 5.57 14.58 -11.61
CA ASP A 104 6.68 15.02 -10.75
C ASP A 104 6.86 14.06 -9.56
N LEU A 105 7.72 13.06 -9.71
CA LEU A 105 7.96 12.08 -8.65
C LEU A 105 8.69 12.74 -7.46
N ALA A 106 9.66 13.60 -7.74
CA ALA A 106 10.43 14.25 -6.70
C ALA A 106 9.52 15.14 -5.82
N GLY A 107 8.58 15.86 -6.44
CA GLY A 107 7.52 16.60 -5.75
C GLY A 107 6.59 15.70 -4.95
N SER A 108 6.11 14.62 -5.56
CA SER A 108 5.28 13.61 -4.88
C SER A 108 5.94 13.09 -3.61
N LEU A 109 7.19 12.61 -3.69
CA LEU A 109 7.92 12.07 -2.53
C LEU A 109 8.17 13.12 -1.44
N ARG A 110 8.45 14.38 -1.81
CA ARG A 110 8.57 15.50 -0.84
C ARG A 110 7.24 15.75 -0.12
N LEU A 111 6.13 15.70 -0.84
CA LEU A 111 4.79 15.88 -0.29
C LEU A 111 4.37 14.70 0.59
N GLU A 112 4.65 13.45 0.20
CA GLU A 112 4.41 12.26 1.04
C GLU A 112 5.18 12.36 2.37
N ASP A 113 6.45 12.75 2.32
CA ASP A 113 7.28 12.95 3.50
C ASP A 113 6.76 14.10 4.39
N ARG A 114 6.27 15.18 3.78
CA ARG A 114 5.57 16.27 4.49
C ARG A 114 4.28 15.76 5.16
N ALA A 115 3.45 14.97 4.46
CA ALA A 115 2.23 14.39 5.00
C ALA A 115 2.53 13.46 6.18
N ARG A 116 3.53 12.56 6.06
CA ARG A 116 3.97 11.68 7.16
C ARG A 116 4.36 12.46 8.42
N ARG A 117 5.10 13.56 8.27
CA ARG A 117 5.44 14.45 9.40
C ARG A 117 4.19 15.09 10.02
N MET A 118 3.22 15.51 9.22
CA MET A 118 1.98 16.09 9.72
C MET A 118 1.11 15.07 10.46
N TYR A 119 0.96 13.86 9.91
CA TYR A 119 0.27 12.77 10.60
C TYR A 119 0.94 12.37 11.92
N ARG A 120 2.28 12.36 11.96
CA ARG A 120 3.02 12.14 13.21
C ARG A 120 2.68 13.22 14.24
N ARG A 121 2.69 14.50 13.84
CA ARG A 121 2.30 15.61 14.74
C ARG A 121 0.85 15.48 15.22
N ALA A 122 -0.08 15.16 14.32
CA ALA A 122 -1.49 14.95 14.65
C ALA A 122 -1.68 13.83 15.68
N ARG A 123 -1.00 12.70 15.47
CA ARG A 123 -0.97 11.57 16.41
C ARG A 123 -0.43 12.01 17.77
N ASP A 124 0.68 12.73 17.80
CA ASP A 124 1.34 13.13 19.05
C ASP A 124 0.44 14.07 19.89
N TYR A 125 -0.29 15.00 19.26
CA TYR A 125 -1.31 15.81 19.94
C TYR A 125 -2.47 14.97 20.46
N GLY A 126 -2.95 14.02 19.67
CA GLY A 126 -4.01 13.10 20.07
C GLY A 126 -3.62 12.24 21.28
N LEU A 127 -2.40 11.68 21.26
CA LEU A 127 -1.81 10.94 22.37
C LEU A 127 -1.68 11.77 23.64
N ARG A 128 -1.20 13.02 23.53
CA ARG A 128 -1.17 13.96 24.66
C ARG A 128 -2.56 14.18 25.24
N GLY A 129 -3.58 14.33 24.39
CA GLY A 129 -4.97 14.47 24.81
C GLY A 129 -5.49 13.25 25.56
N LEU A 130 -5.20 12.04 25.05
CA LEU A 130 -5.59 10.77 25.70
C LEU A 130 -4.84 10.55 27.04
N ALA A 131 -3.60 11.02 27.13
CA ALA A 131 -2.74 10.88 28.30
C ALA A 131 -3.07 11.88 29.44
N LEU A 132 -3.94 12.88 29.21
CA LEU A 132 -4.34 13.81 30.27
C LEU A 132 -4.90 13.05 31.48
N ASN A 133 -4.32 13.30 32.65
CA ASN A 133 -4.63 12.62 33.93
C ASN A 133 -4.40 11.09 33.90
N ARG A 134 -3.61 10.59 32.96
CA ARG A 134 -3.30 9.15 32.79
C ARG A 134 -1.79 8.96 32.63
N PRO A 135 -1.03 8.91 33.75
CA PRO A 135 0.40 8.72 33.67
C PRO A 135 0.75 7.43 32.93
N ASP A 136 1.87 7.48 32.20
CA ASP A 136 2.41 6.38 31.39
C ASP A 136 1.44 5.79 30.36
N PHE A 137 0.40 6.53 29.95
CA PHE A 137 -0.61 6.03 29.02
C PHE A 137 0.01 5.51 27.71
N GLU A 138 0.91 6.26 27.09
CA GLU A 138 1.55 5.83 25.84
C GLU A 138 2.36 4.54 26.02
N ARG A 139 3.14 4.42 27.11
CA ARG A 139 3.91 3.21 27.40
C ARG A 139 3.00 2.00 27.56
N ARG A 140 1.88 2.16 28.27
CA ARG A 140 0.88 1.09 28.45
C ARG A 140 0.18 0.75 27.14
N LEU A 141 -0.16 1.75 26.34
CA LEU A 141 -0.78 1.57 25.03
C LEU A 141 0.11 0.77 24.08
N ARG A 142 1.43 1.01 24.09
CA ARG A 142 2.38 0.24 23.28
C ARG A 142 2.60 -1.19 23.79
N ALA A 143 2.50 -1.41 25.10
CA ALA A 143 2.69 -2.72 25.70
C ALA A 143 1.45 -3.63 25.57
N ASP A 144 0.26 -3.09 25.81
CA ASP A 144 -1.02 -3.80 25.72
C ASP A 144 -2.11 -2.81 25.23
N PRO A 145 -2.27 -2.68 23.90
CA PRO A 145 -3.16 -1.66 23.33
C PRO A 145 -4.62 -1.79 23.77
N ARG A 146 -5.15 -3.02 23.81
CA ARG A 146 -6.56 -3.28 24.14
C ARG A 146 -6.85 -2.93 25.58
N ARG A 147 -5.99 -3.37 26.50
CA ARG A 147 -6.15 -3.09 27.94
C ARG A 147 -6.00 -1.59 28.24
N ALA A 148 -5.07 -0.91 27.57
CA ALA A 148 -4.92 0.53 27.74
C ALA A 148 -6.13 1.30 27.20
N ALA A 149 -6.64 0.94 26.03
CA ALA A 149 -7.80 1.59 25.43
C ALA A 149 -9.09 1.36 26.22
N ALA A 150 -9.30 0.16 26.80
CA ALA A 150 -10.49 -0.18 27.59
C ALA A 150 -10.78 0.78 28.76
N ALA A 151 -9.76 1.46 29.29
CA ALA A 151 -9.90 2.41 30.38
C ALA A 151 -10.39 3.82 29.94
N LEU A 152 -10.55 4.06 28.64
CA LEU A 152 -10.95 5.37 28.12
C LEU A 152 -12.49 5.53 28.12
N PRO A 153 -13.03 6.67 28.59
CA PRO A 153 -14.46 6.98 28.62
C PRO A 153 -14.97 7.52 27.28
N VAL A 154 -16.31 7.57 27.13
CA VAL A 154 -17.00 8.15 25.96
C VAL A 154 -16.55 9.57 25.60
N ALA A 155 -16.19 10.38 26.60
CA ALA A 155 -15.68 11.73 26.40
C ALA A 155 -14.32 11.80 25.67
N ASP A 156 -13.66 10.66 25.46
CA ASP A 156 -12.40 10.55 24.70
C ASP A 156 -12.62 10.04 23.26
N VAL A 157 -13.85 9.70 22.85
CA VAL A 157 -14.16 9.21 21.47
C VAL A 157 -13.57 10.10 20.37
N PRO A 158 -13.69 11.45 20.41
CA PRO A 158 -13.07 12.28 19.38
C PRO A 158 -11.54 12.14 19.33
N LEU A 159 -10.88 12.06 20.49
CA LEU A 159 -9.43 11.89 20.56
C LEU A 159 -9.01 10.48 20.12
N LEU A 160 -9.74 9.45 20.54
CA LEU A 160 -9.54 8.07 20.08
C LEU A 160 -9.55 8.00 18.56
N TYR A 161 -10.60 8.56 17.96
CA TYR A 161 -10.82 8.57 16.52
C TYR A 161 -9.69 9.28 15.77
N TRP A 162 -9.47 10.57 16.06
CA TRP A 162 -8.51 11.38 15.31
C TRP A 162 -7.05 10.94 15.54
N THR A 163 -6.73 10.41 16.73
CA THR A 163 -5.42 9.79 16.99
C THR A 163 -5.24 8.55 16.13
N ALA A 164 -6.23 7.65 16.10
CA ALA A 164 -6.17 6.42 15.32
C ALA A 164 -6.11 6.70 13.82
N ALA A 165 -6.92 7.64 13.32
CA ALA A 165 -6.94 8.05 11.92
C ALA A 165 -5.58 8.61 11.46
N ALA A 166 -5.00 9.55 12.22
CA ALA A 166 -3.66 10.09 11.95
C ALA A 166 -2.59 9.00 11.89
N TRP A 167 -2.63 8.09 12.87
CA TRP A 167 -1.65 7.03 13.00
C TRP A 167 -1.78 6.01 11.87
N GLY A 168 -2.99 5.61 11.53
CA GLY A 168 -3.29 4.73 10.40
C GLY A 168 -2.88 5.32 9.07
N ALA A 169 -3.15 6.61 8.84
CA ALA A 169 -2.74 7.32 7.62
C ALA A 169 -1.21 7.34 7.46
N ARG A 170 -0.46 7.57 8.55
CA ARG A 170 1.00 7.49 8.53
C ARG A 170 1.50 6.08 8.20
N ILE A 171 0.91 5.04 8.78
CA ILE A 171 1.26 3.64 8.49
C ILE A 171 1.04 3.35 6.99
N GLY A 172 -0.06 3.87 6.42
CA GLY A 172 -0.36 3.71 4.99
C GLY A 172 0.69 4.29 4.05
N LEU A 173 1.38 5.37 4.45
CA LEU A 173 2.49 6.00 3.71
C LEU A 173 3.87 5.41 4.04
N SER A 174 3.96 4.40 4.90
CA SER A 174 5.23 3.84 5.42
C SER A 174 5.29 2.30 5.29
N LYS A 175 4.77 1.77 4.18
CA LYS A 175 4.68 0.31 3.96
C LYS A 175 6.03 -0.39 3.76
N ASP A 176 7.08 0.36 3.47
CA ASP A 176 8.46 -0.09 3.36
C ASP A 176 9.19 -0.12 4.72
N GLN A 177 8.51 0.21 5.83
CA GLN A 177 9.09 0.31 7.18
C GLN A 177 8.47 -0.77 8.10
N PRO A 178 9.15 -1.92 8.27
CA PRO A 178 8.61 -3.04 9.05
C PRO A 178 8.28 -2.72 10.51
N ASP A 179 8.96 -1.74 11.10
CA ASP A 179 8.75 -1.21 12.45
C ASP A 179 7.46 -0.41 12.55
N VAL A 180 7.17 0.46 11.58
CA VAL A 180 5.94 1.26 11.53
C VAL A 180 4.71 0.38 11.32
N LEU A 181 4.81 -0.63 10.46
CA LEU A 181 3.74 -1.61 10.25
C LEU A 181 3.39 -2.38 11.53
N GLY A 182 4.35 -2.56 12.44
CA GLY A 182 4.14 -3.22 13.73
C GLY A 182 3.21 -2.48 14.70
N GLU A 183 2.90 -1.20 14.45
CA GLU A 183 2.05 -0.39 15.31
C GLU A 183 0.55 -0.50 14.98
N LEU A 184 0.18 -1.27 13.95
CA LEU A 184 -1.22 -1.44 13.53
C LEU A 184 -2.18 -1.90 14.65
N PRO A 185 -1.80 -2.80 15.58
CA PRO A 185 -2.66 -3.19 16.70
C PRO A 185 -3.04 -2.03 17.65
N ILE A 186 -2.25 -0.95 17.67
CA ILE A 186 -2.58 0.25 18.46
C ILE A 186 -3.75 0.99 17.82
N VAL A 187 -3.71 1.18 16.49
CA VAL A 187 -4.79 1.82 15.74
C VAL A 187 -6.09 1.04 15.92
N GLU A 188 -6.00 -0.29 15.84
CA GLU A 188 -7.14 -1.19 16.06
C GLU A 188 -7.79 -0.98 17.44
N ALA A 189 -6.99 -1.03 18.50
CA ALA A 189 -7.50 -0.94 19.86
C ALA A 189 -8.18 0.42 20.14
N LEU A 190 -7.62 1.51 19.60
CA LEU A 190 -8.22 2.84 19.74
C LEU A 190 -9.56 2.94 18.97
N MET A 191 -9.61 2.43 17.74
CA MET A 191 -10.82 2.50 16.91
C MET A 191 -11.94 1.58 17.42
N ASP A 192 -11.58 0.38 17.89
CA ASP A 192 -12.53 -0.53 18.56
C ASP A 192 -13.15 0.11 19.79
N ARG A 193 -12.32 0.76 20.62
CA ARG A 193 -12.82 1.45 21.79
C ARG A 193 -13.73 2.62 21.42
N ALA A 194 -13.39 3.38 20.40
CA ALA A 194 -14.24 4.46 19.91
C ALA A 194 -15.60 3.93 19.45
N LEU A 195 -15.60 2.84 18.67
CA LEU A 195 -16.81 2.19 18.18
C LEU A 195 -17.70 1.65 19.32
N GLU A 196 -17.09 1.04 20.34
CA GLU A 196 -17.80 0.53 21.52
C GLU A 196 -18.48 1.66 22.33
N LEU A 197 -17.81 2.80 22.43
CA LEU A 197 -18.26 3.93 23.24
C LEU A 197 -19.34 4.77 22.56
N ASP A 198 -19.19 5.06 21.26
CA ASP A 198 -20.14 5.85 20.48
C ASP A 198 -19.99 5.55 18.98
N GLU A 199 -20.78 4.59 18.48
CA GLU A 199 -20.82 4.26 17.05
C GLU A 199 -21.38 5.38 16.16
N SER A 200 -22.13 6.34 16.74
CA SER A 200 -22.79 7.42 16.01
C SER A 200 -21.86 8.61 15.72
N PHE A 201 -20.66 8.61 16.31
CA PHE A 201 -19.68 9.68 16.20
C PHE A 201 -19.50 10.15 14.74
N GLU A 202 -19.64 11.47 14.54
CA GLU A 202 -19.58 12.13 13.23
C GLU A 202 -20.42 11.44 12.14
N ARG A 203 -21.67 11.06 12.49
CA ARG A 203 -22.63 10.38 11.59
C ARG A 203 -22.15 9.01 11.11
N GLY A 204 -21.38 8.30 11.94
CA GLY A 204 -20.84 6.97 11.64
C GLY A 204 -19.47 7.00 10.97
N ALA A 205 -18.66 8.03 11.20
CA ALA A 205 -17.29 8.12 10.66
C ALA A 205 -16.42 6.92 11.04
N ILE A 206 -16.61 6.38 12.25
CA ILE A 206 -15.95 5.17 12.72
C ILE A 206 -16.31 3.99 11.81
N HIS A 207 -17.60 3.81 11.46
CA HIS A 207 -18.00 2.77 10.52
C HIS A 207 -17.36 2.97 9.13
N SER A 208 -17.29 4.21 8.64
CA SER A 208 -16.64 4.51 7.35
C SER A 208 -15.17 4.09 7.34
N PHE A 209 -14.42 4.36 8.42
CA PHE A 209 -13.06 3.86 8.60
C PHE A 209 -13.03 2.32 8.59
N MET A 210 -13.96 1.71 9.31
CA MET A 210 -14.02 0.26 9.47
C MET A 210 -14.29 -0.49 8.16
N ILE A 211 -15.02 0.09 7.20
CA ILE A 211 -15.28 -0.55 5.89
C ILE A 211 -13.97 -0.98 5.21
N GLY A 212 -13.01 -0.07 5.09
CA GLY A 212 -11.71 -0.40 4.52
C GLY A 212 -10.89 -1.26 5.46
N TYR A 213 -10.99 -0.99 6.76
CA TYR A 213 -10.12 -1.64 7.75
C TYR A 213 -10.48 -3.11 7.98
N GLU A 214 -11.74 -3.51 7.81
CA GLU A 214 -12.18 -4.89 8.03
C GLU A 214 -11.43 -5.91 7.18
N SER A 215 -11.00 -5.56 5.96
CA SER A 215 -10.21 -6.46 5.10
C SER A 215 -8.85 -6.84 5.68
N VAL A 216 -8.33 -6.03 6.62
CA VAL A 216 -7.01 -6.22 7.24
C VAL A 216 -7.10 -6.69 8.70
N ARG A 217 -8.31 -6.77 9.28
CA ARG A 217 -8.54 -7.23 10.66
C ARG A 217 -8.52 -8.74 10.77
N GLN A 218 -7.78 -9.25 11.76
CA GLN A 218 -7.46 -10.66 11.83
C GLN A 218 -7.96 -11.39 13.08
N ASP A 219 -8.43 -10.66 14.11
CA ASP A 219 -8.90 -11.22 15.38
C ASP A 219 -10.43 -11.33 15.50
N ARG A 220 -11.16 -10.99 14.43
CA ARG A 220 -12.64 -11.01 14.40
C ARG A 220 -13.15 -12.20 13.62
N ALA A 221 -14.06 -12.97 14.23
CA ALA A 221 -14.74 -14.07 13.57
C ALA A 221 -15.62 -13.60 12.39
N GLY A 222 -15.84 -14.48 11.42
CA GLY A 222 -16.70 -14.23 10.25
C GLY A 222 -15.97 -13.71 9.01
N ASP A 223 -16.72 -13.52 7.93
CA ASP A 223 -16.21 -13.02 6.65
C ASP A 223 -15.96 -11.50 6.71
N PRO A 224 -14.71 -11.02 6.47
CA PRO A 224 -14.39 -9.60 6.44
C PRO A 224 -15.21 -8.77 5.45
N ALA A 225 -15.56 -9.31 4.29
CA ALA A 225 -16.39 -8.61 3.31
C ALA A 225 -17.81 -8.39 3.86
N LEU A 226 -18.35 -9.37 4.58
CA LEU A 226 -19.63 -9.22 5.28
C LEU A 226 -19.52 -8.22 6.43
N ARG A 227 -18.42 -8.21 7.19
CA ARG A 227 -18.20 -7.20 8.24
C ARG A 227 -18.11 -5.80 7.65
N ALA A 228 -17.33 -5.60 6.59
CA ALA A 228 -17.24 -4.34 5.86
C ALA A 228 -18.61 -3.87 5.36
N ARG A 229 -19.42 -4.77 4.79
CA ARG A 229 -20.81 -4.46 4.37
C ARG A 229 -21.74 -4.11 5.53
N ARG A 230 -21.56 -4.72 6.71
CA ARG A 230 -22.30 -4.33 7.92
C ARG A 230 -21.94 -2.92 8.38
N HIS A 231 -20.64 -2.58 8.38
CA HIS A 231 -20.21 -1.21 8.67
C HIS A 231 -20.74 -0.23 7.64
N PHE A 232 -20.70 -0.57 6.34
CA PHE A 232 -21.30 0.24 5.28
C PHE A 232 -22.79 0.52 5.54
N ALA A 233 -23.58 -0.53 5.79
CA ALA A 233 -25.01 -0.38 6.06
C ALA A 233 -25.27 0.51 7.28
N ARG A 234 -24.48 0.34 8.36
CA ARG A 234 -24.62 1.13 9.58
C ARG A 234 -24.21 2.59 9.37
N ALA A 235 -23.13 2.85 8.64
CA ALA A 235 -22.71 4.21 8.28
C ALA A 235 -23.76 4.94 7.43
N MET A 236 -24.34 4.25 6.44
CA MET A 236 -25.42 4.80 5.62
C MET A 236 -26.67 5.10 6.45
N GLN A 237 -26.99 4.25 7.44
CA GLN A 237 -28.11 4.50 8.36
C GLN A 237 -27.87 5.71 9.26
N LEU A 238 -26.69 5.80 9.89
CA LEU A 238 -26.33 6.89 10.82
C LEU A 238 -26.22 8.24 10.10
N SER A 239 -25.84 8.24 8.82
CA SER A 239 -25.77 9.44 7.99
C SER A 239 -27.07 9.79 7.26
N GLY A 240 -28.13 8.98 7.37
CA GLY A 240 -29.33 9.14 6.55
C GLY A 240 -29.09 9.01 5.04
N GLY A 241 -27.99 8.36 4.65
CA GLY A 241 -27.59 8.14 3.26
C GLY A 241 -27.00 9.36 2.54
N THR A 242 -26.72 10.45 3.26
CA THR A 242 -26.17 11.67 2.65
C THR A 242 -24.65 11.74 2.65
N ASP A 243 -23.98 10.80 3.32
CA ASP A 243 -22.51 10.77 3.39
C ASP A 243 -21.93 9.93 2.26
N ALA A 244 -20.98 10.50 1.51
CA ALA A 244 -20.27 9.82 0.43
C ALA A 244 -19.09 8.97 0.93
N ALA A 245 -18.64 9.21 2.18
CA ALA A 245 -17.54 8.49 2.81
C ALA A 245 -17.69 6.96 2.73
N PRO A 246 -18.84 6.36 3.11
CA PRO A 246 -19.01 4.90 3.09
C PRO A 246 -19.03 4.34 1.67
N LEU A 247 -19.58 5.10 0.72
CA LEU A 247 -19.66 4.69 -0.69
C LEU A 247 -18.27 4.57 -1.30
N LEU A 248 -17.41 5.55 -1.04
CA LEU A 248 -16.03 5.55 -1.52
C LEU A 248 -15.19 4.48 -0.83
N ALA A 249 -15.36 4.32 0.49
CA ALA A 249 -14.69 3.25 1.23
C ALA A 249 -15.04 1.85 0.70
N LEU A 250 -16.28 1.64 0.23
CA LEU A 250 -16.73 0.35 -0.33
C LEU A 250 -16.34 0.17 -1.81
N ALA A 251 -16.29 1.25 -2.58
CA ALA A 251 -15.95 1.23 -4.01
C ALA A 251 -14.44 1.01 -4.26
N GLU A 252 -13.62 1.21 -3.24
CA GLU A 252 -12.21 0.88 -3.33
C GLU A 252 -12.01 -0.64 -3.38
N PRO A 253 -11.17 -1.16 -4.29
CA PRO A 253 -10.83 -2.57 -4.28
C PRO A 253 -10.33 -2.95 -2.88
N PRO A 254 -10.64 -4.15 -2.36
CA PRO A 254 -10.28 -4.55 -1.00
C PRO A 254 -8.83 -4.19 -0.76
N ALA A 255 -8.63 -3.21 0.12
CA ALA A 255 -7.35 -2.56 0.28
C ALA A 255 -6.33 -3.65 0.63
N GLN A 256 -5.27 -3.75 -0.18
CA GLN A 256 -4.02 -4.33 0.31
C GLN A 256 -3.66 -3.63 1.62
N PRO A 257 -3.11 -4.34 2.62
CA PRO A 257 -2.95 -3.82 3.97
C PRO A 257 -2.36 -2.40 4.01
N GLY A 258 -3.11 -1.46 4.60
CA GLY A 258 -2.63 -0.11 4.91
C GLY A 258 -3.20 1.07 4.11
N VAL A 259 -4.06 0.91 3.10
CA VAL A 259 -4.70 2.08 2.42
C VAL A 259 -6.00 2.54 3.11
N ALA A 260 -6.62 1.65 3.85
CA ALA A 260 -8.02 1.73 4.28
C ALA A 260 -8.38 2.81 5.32
N ALA A 261 -7.41 3.45 5.97
CA ALA A 261 -7.67 4.25 7.17
C ALA A 261 -7.95 5.74 6.92
N ALA A 262 -7.64 6.28 5.73
CA ALA A 262 -7.58 7.74 5.54
C ALA A 262 -8.57 8.30 4.51
N ARG A 263 -9.07 7.48 3.58
CA ARG A 263 -9.85 7.99 2.43
C ARG A 263 -11.32 8.37 2.65
N PRO A 264 -12.10 7.77 3.57
CA PRO A 264 -13.51 8.12 3.66
C PRO A 264 -13.76 9.57 4.11
N LEU A 265 -12.80 10.26 4.74
CA LEU A 265 -13.13 11.37 5.64
C LEU A 265 -13.24 12.77 5.05
N ALA A 266 -13.01 12.96 3.75
CA ALA A 266 -13.13 14.28 3.10
C ALA A 266 -13.97 14.27 1.82
N ALA A 267 -14.55 13.13 1.43
CA ALA A 267 -14.99 12.96 0.07
C ALA A 267 -16.45 13.39 -0.21
N VAL A 268 -17.02 14.23 0.65
CA VAL A 268 -18.32 14.88 0.43
C VAL A 268 -18.21 16.27 -0.21
N ALA A 269 -17.02 16.88 -0.30
CA ALA A 269 -16.92 18.27 -0.77
C ALA A 269 -16.63 18.46 -2.28
N HIS A 270 -16.16 17.46 -3.04
CA HIS A 270 -15.52 17.77 -4.33
C HIS A 270 -16.24 17.34 -5.62
N ARG A 271 -17.40 16.65 -5.58
CA ARG A 271 -17.98 16.06 -6.81
C ARG A 271 -19.44 16.39 -7.15
N ALA A 272 -20.01 17.41 -6.52
CA ALA A 272 -21.32 17.97 -6.89
C ALA A 272 -21.26 19.31 -7.66
N ALA A 273 -20.06 19.90 -7.86
CA ALA A 273 -19.92 21.25 -8.41
C ALA A 273 -19.64 21.34 -9.93
N LEU A 274 -19.52 20.21 -10.66
CA LEU A 274 -19.11 20.22 -12.08
C LEU A 274 -20.21 19.95 -13.11
N HIS A 275 -21.49 20.15 -12.77
CA HIS A 275 -22.57 20.15 -13.76
C HIS A 275 -23.52 21.34 -13.57
N ARG A 276 -23.05 22.52 -13.97
CA ARG A 276 -23.80 23.69 -14.45
C ARG A 276 -22.71 24.73 -14.72
N LEU A 277 -22.35 25.02 -15.97
CA LEU A 277 -22.90 26.16 -16.69
C LEU A 277 -22.60 26.01 -18.20
N LYS A 278 -23.66 26.05 -19.02
CA LYS A 278 -23.63 26.38 -20.45
C LYS A 278 -24.32 27.74 -20.63
N GLY A 279 -23.87 28.54 -21.60
CA GLY A 279 -24.56 29.73 -22.15
C GLY A 279 -23.62 30.92 -22.31
N GLU A 280 -22.95 31.09 -23.48
CA GLU A 280 -23.25 32.07 -24.55
C GLU A 280 -22.84 33.53 -24.18
N SER A 281 -22.14 34.34 -24.99
CA SER A 281 -22.10 34.48 -26.46
C SER A 281 -20.78 35.11 -26.93
N MET A 282 -20.33 34.69 -28.12
CA MET A 282 -19.15 35.17 -28.83
C MET A 282 -19.61 35.94 -30.07
N GLY A 283 -19.15 37.16 -30.30
CA GLY A 283 -19.58 37.99 -31.43
C GLY A 283 -18.43 38.66 -32.19
N MET A 284 -17.87 37.93 -33.15
CA MET A 284 -17.46 38.50 -34.45
C MET A 284 -16.16 39.33 -34.56
N ARG A 285 -15.13 39.10 -33.72
CA ARG A 285 -13.77 39.65 -33.97
C ARG A 285 -12.59 38.66 -33.86
N ILE A 286 -12.84 37.41 -33.46
CA ILE A 286 -11.76 36.45 -33.13
C ILE A 286 -11.43 35.49 -34.31
N VAL A 287 -12.22 35.48 -35.40
CA VAL A 287 -12.12 34.46 -36.46
C VAL A 287 -10.80 34.52 -37.25
N ALA A 288 -10.16 35.70 -37.39
CA ALA A 288 -8.88 35.82 -38.10
C ALA A 288 -7.64 35.51 -37.24
N ALA A 289 -7.69 35.75 -35.92
CA ALA A 289 -6.62 35.39 -34.98
C ALA A 289 -6.68 33.91 -34.56
N LEU A 290 -7.87 33.30 -34.57
CA LEU A 290 -8.06 31.87 -34.32
C LEU A 290 -7.43 31.00 -35.41
N LEU A 291 -7.50 31.39 -36.69
CA LEU A 291 -6.98 30.57 -37.79
C LEU A 291 -5.44 30.49 -37.85
N LEU A 292 -4.73 31.54 -37.40
CA LEU A 292 -3.26 31.53 -37.33
C LEU A 292 -2.74 30.90 -36.01
N GLY A 293 -3.52 30.99 -34.92
CA GLY A 293 -3.23 30.31 -33.65
C GLY A 293 -3.47 28.79 -33.69
N THR A 294 -4.43 28.32 -34.50
CA THR A 294 -4.71 26.87 -34.66
C THR A 294 -3.64 26.13 -35.46
N LEU A 295 -2.92 26.80 -36.37
CA LEU A 295 -1.90 26.14 -37.18
C LEU A 295 -0.60 25.83 -36.40
N LEU A 296 -0.33 26.57 -35.31
CA LEU A 296 0.83 26.34 -34.43
C LEU A 296 0.55 25.38 -33.26
N GLN A 297 -0.71 25.13 -32.90
CA GLN A 297 -1.06 24.13 -31.89
C GLN A 297 -1.12 22.70 -32.46
N ALA A 298 -1.35 22.55 -33.77
CA ALA A 298 -1.39 21.25 -34.45
C ALA A 298 -0.03 20.54 -34.58
N LEU A 299 1.08 21.22 -34.22
CA LEU A 299 2.43 20.64 -34.17
C LEU A 299 2.84 20.12 -32.78
N ARG A 300 1.99 20.25 -31.76
CA ARG A 300 2.22 19.54 -30.49
C ARG A 300 1.83 18.09 -30.69
N ALA A 301 2.82 17.25 -30.92
CA ALA A 301 2.66 15.80 -30.82
C ALA A 301 1.94 15.46 -29.51
N GLU A 302 0.96 14.57 -29.56
CA GLU A 302 0.30 14.09 -28.34
C GLU A 302 1.38 13.66 -27.34
N PRO A 303 1.29 14.11 -26.08
CA PRO A 303 2.28 13.75 -25.08
C PRO A 303 2.39 12.24 -24.98
N VAL A 304 3.61 11.71 -25.15
CA VAL A 304 3.84 10.27 -25.04
C VAL A 304 3.52 9.86 -23.62
N LYS A 305 2.58 8.94 -23.48
CA LYS A 305 2.07 8.47 -22.19
C LYS A 305 2.34 6.98 -22.03
N ILE A 306 2.97 6.63 -20.91
CA ILE A 306 3.17 5.24 -20.51
C ILE A 306 2.24 4.90 -19.35
N ARG A 307 1.33 3.95 -19.61
CA ARG A 307 0.46 3.33 -18.62
C ARG A 307 1.02 1.95 -18.26
N LEU A 308 1.56 1.81 -17.06
CA LEU A 308 2.25 0.62 -16.58
C LEU A 308 1.40 -0.12 -15.56
N GLY A 309 1.01 -1.36 -15.84
CA GLY A 309 0.36 -2.25 -14.85
C GLY A 309 1.37 -3.03 -14.01
N ALA A 310 1.15 -3.14 -12.69
CA ALA A 310 1.96 -3.98 -11.82
C ALA A 310 1.13 -4.59 -10.69
N LEU A 311 1.43 -5.83 -10.32
CA LEU A 311 0.85 -6.45 -9.14
C LEU A 311 1.47 -5.93 -7.84
N ALA A 312 2.72 -5.50 -7.89
CA ALA A 312 3.46 -5.00 -6.73
C ALA A 312 2.66 -3.94 -5.96
N PRO A 313 2.50 -4.10 -4.62
CA PRO A 313 1.76 -3.14 -3.80
C PRO A 313 2.36 -1.75 -3.83
N ARG A 314 1.51 -0.72 -3.77
CA ARG A 314 1.94 0.68 -3.58
C ARG A 314 2.79 0.78 -2.32
N GLY A 315 3.89 1.52 -2.40
CA GLY A 315 4.81 1.77 -1.29
C GLY A 315 5.92 0.72 -1.10
N THR A 316 5.96 -0.34 -1.91
CA THR A 316 7.05 -1.33 -1.90
C THR A 316 8.29 -0.85 -2.69
N ALA A 317 9.44 -1.49 -2.49
CA ALA A 317 10.65 -1.22 -3.28
C ALA A 317 10.41 -1.38 -4.79
N TRP A 318 9.60 -2.38 -5.18
CA TRP A 318 9.13 -2.57 -6.55
C TRP A 318 8.38 -1.36 -7.11
N HIS A 319 7.40 -0.84 -6.36
CA HIS A 319 6.65 0.35 -6.77
C HIS A 319 7.58 1.56 -6.92
N ARG A 320 8.48 1.78 -5.95
CA ARG A 320 9.42 2.90 -5.96
C ARG A 320 10.35 2.85 -7.16
N SER A 321 10.95 1.70 -7.46
CA SER A 321 11.87 1.54 -8.60
C SER A 321 11.17 1.81 -9.93
N LEU A 322 9.90 1.39 -10.09
CA LEU A 322 9.09 1.70 -11.29
C LEU A 322 8.83 3.21 -11.45
N LEU A 323 8.58 3.91 -10.35
CA LEU A 323 8.40 5.37 -10.37
C LEU A 323 9.71 6.08 -10.74
N GLU A 324 10.83 5.71 -10.13
CA GLU A 324 12.16 6.29 -10.41
C GLU A 324 12.58 6.08 -11.87
N MET A 325 12.27 4.90 -12.43
CA MET A 325 12.45 4.64 -13.85
C MET A 325 11.59 5.58 -14.71
N GLY A 326 10.33 5.79 -14.32
CA GLY A 326 9.43 6.73 -14.98
C GLY A 326 9.98 8.16 -14.98
N GLU A 327 10.53 8.62 -13.86
CA GLU A 327 11.16 9.94 -13.72
C GLU A 327 12.34 10.12 -14.70
N LYS A 328 13.28 9.15 -14.70
CA LYS A 328 14.43 9.16 -15.63
C LYS A 328 13.98 9.20 -17.08
N TRP A 329 12.95 8.42 -17.42
CA TRP A 329 12.37 8.41 -18.76
C TRP A 329 11.73 9.74 -19.13
N ARG A 330 10.89 10.33 -18.26
CA ARG A 330 10.23 11.62 -18.51
C ARG A 330 11.25 12.72 -18.81
N ALA A 331 12.32 12.80 -18.01
CA ALA A 331 13.38 13.78 -18.19
C ALA A 331 14.05 13.70 -19.58
N ALA A 332 14.24 12.49 -20.11
CA ALA A 332 14.83 12.27 -21.43
C ALA A 332 13.82 12.34 -22.58
N GLN A 333 12.55 12.01 -22.32
CA GLN A 333 11.50 11.99 -23.35
C GLN A 333 11.10 13.41 -23.77
N GLY A 334 11.04 14.36 -22.84
CA GLY A 334 10.75 15.77 -23.10
C GLY A 334 9.41 16.25 -22.51
N ALA A 335 9.06 17.50 -22.81
CA ALA A 335 7.92 18.17 -22.21
C ALA A 335 6.59 17.45 -22.49
N GLY A 336 5.77 17.30 -21.44
CA GLY A 336 4.46 16.66 -21.51
C GLY A 336 4.48 15.13 -21.36
N ALA A 337 5.66 14.49 -21.27
CA ALA A 337 5.73 13.04 -21.05
C ALA A 337 5.05 12.63 -19.74
N GLU A 338 4.15 11.66 -19.81
CA GLU A 338 3.43 11.14 -18.63
C GLU A 338 3.82 9.68 -18.40
N PHE A 339 4.11 9.34 -17.14
CA PHE A 339 4.41 7.97 -16.73
C PHE A 339 3.52 7.61 -15.54
N ILE A 340 2.56 6.72 -15.75
CA ILE A 340 1.56 6.32 -14.77
C ILE A 340 1.77 4.86 -14.41
N VAL A 341 1.99 4.60 -13.13
CA VAL A 341 2.05 3.25 -12.58
C VAL A 341 0.70 2.92 -11.92
N TYR A 342 0.12 1.78 -12.30
CA TYR A 342 -1.07 1.21 -11.70
C TYR A 342 -0.66 0.00 -10.85
N PRO A 343 -0.33 0.20 -9.56
CA PRO A 343 0.15 -0.86 -8.68
C PRO A 343 -0.99 -1.74 -8.16
N GLY A 344 -0.61 -2.78 -7.42
CA GLY A 344 -1.51 -3.58 -6.60
C GLY A 344 -2.54 -4.42 -7.38
N GLY A 345 -2.35 -4.61 -8.69
CA GLY A 345 -3.32 -5.32 -9.52
C GLY A 345 -4.61 -4.53 -9.77
N SER A 346 -4.60 -3.21 -9.62
CA SER A 346 -5.77 -2.34 -9.89
C SER A 346 -6.30 -2.41 -11.32
N GLN A 347 -5.52 -2.98 -12.25
CA GLN A 347 -5.90 -3.22 -13.65
C GLN A 347 -6.38 -4.65 -13.94
N GLY A 348 -6.56 -5.48 -12.90
CA GLY A 348 -6.88 -6.90 -13.00
C GLY A 348 -5.65 -7.80 -12.80
N GLY A 349 -5.84 -9.11 -12.97
CA GLY A 349 -4.77 -10.10 -12.96
C GLY A 349 -3.83 -9.97 -14.17
N GLU A 350 -2.74 -10.75 -14.20
CA GLU A 350 -1.72 -10.59 -15.24
C GLU A 350 -2.25 -10.87 -16.65
N ALA A 351 -3.15 -11.85 -16.81
CA ALA A 351 -3.81 -12.12 -18.09
C ALA A 351 -4.64 -10.93 -18.59
N ASP A 352 -5.34 -10.23 -17.69
CA ASP A 352 -6.09 -9.02 -18.04
C ASP A 352 -5.16 -7.87 -18.39
N MET A 353 -4.02 -7.71 -17.69
CA MET A 353 -3.01 -6.74 -18.06
C MET A 353 -2.48 -6.99 -19.48
N VAL A 354 -2.15 -8.23 -19.83
CA VAL A 354 -1.70 -8.59 -21.18
C VAL A 354 -2.78 -8.31 -22.24
N ARG A 355 -4.06 -8.64 -21.96
CA ARG A 355 -5.19 -8.30 -22.84
C ARG A 355 -5.31 -6.79 -23.04
N ARG A 356 -5.22 -6.00 -21.96
CA ARG A 356 -5.25 -4.52 -22.00
C ARG A 356 -4.07 -3.95 -22.77
N MET A 357 -2.90 -4.57 -22.70
CA MET A 357 -1.74 -4.19 -23.52
C MET A 357 -1.97 -4.43 -25.01
N ARG A 358 -2.57 -5.57 -25.38
CA ARG A 358 -2.89 -5.88 -26.78
C ARG A 358 -3.87 -4.89 -27.41
N VAL A 359 -4.80 -4.35 -26.62
CA VAL A 359 -5.78 -3.34 -27.09
C VAL A 359 -5.31 -1.88 -26.84
N GLY A 360 -4.10 -1.68 -26.32
CA GLY A 360 -3.51 -0.35 -26.12
C GLY A 360 -4.05 0.44 -24.91
N GLN A 361 -4.81 -0.19 -24.01
CA GLN A 361 -5.24 0.43 -22.75
C GLN A 361 -4.09 0.51 -21.74
N LEU A 362 -3.19 -0.46 -21.76
CA LEU A 362 -1.89 -0.41 -21.09
C LEU A 362 -0.78 -0.40 -22.14
N ASN A 363 0.35 0.21 -21.80
CA ASN A 363 1.50 0.30 -22.70
C ASN A 363 2.71 -0.46 -22.16
N ALA A 364 2.79 -0.62 -20.85
CA ALA A 364 3.81 -1.39 -20.16
C ALA A 364 3.20 -2.25 -19.05
N ALA A 365 3.90 -3.30 -18.64
CA ALA A 365 3.56 -4.06 -17.44
C ALA A 365 4.79 -4.72 -16.82
N MET A 366 4.83 -4.82 -15.49
CA MET A 366 5.72 -5.71 -14.77
C MET A 366 4.94 -7.01 -14.51
N LEU A 367 5.35 -8.10 -15.16
CA LEU A 367 4.66 -9.38 -15.14
C LEU A 367 5.57 -10.48 -14.62
N THR A 368 4.99 -11.46 -13.92
CA THR A 368 5.66 -12.73 -13.64
C THR A 368 5.59 -13.66 -14.85
N VAL A 369 6.17 -14.86 -14.74
CA VAL A 369 6.00 -15.93 -15.72
C VAL A 369 4.54 -16.26 -16.02
N ILE A 370 3.60 -16.01 -15.10
CA ILE A 370 2.16 -16.23 -15.36
C ILE A 370 1.69 -15.36 -16.53
N GLY A 371 1.89 -14.04 -16.47
CA GLY A 371 1.53 -13.11 -17.54
C GLY A 371 2.46 -13.19 -18.74
N LEU A 372 3.76 -13.45 -18.55
CA LEU A 372 4.68 -13.55 -19.67
C LEU A 372 4.38 -14.76 -20.57
N ALA A 373 3.91 -15.88 -19.99
CA ALA A 373 3.51 -17.07 -20.74
C ALA A 373 2.29 -16.81 -21.65
N GLU A 374 1.37 -15.93 -21.25
CA GLU A 374 0.26 -15.48 -22.12
C GLU A 374 0.75 -14.83 -23.41
N ILE A 375 1.99 -14.33 -23.42
CA ILE A 375 2.67 -13.83 -24.62
C ILE A 375 3.49 -14.95 -25.25
N ASP A 376 4.41 -15.58 -24.52
CA ASP A 376 5.24 -16.69 -25.03
C ASP A 376 5.61 -17.72 -23.95
N ASP A 377 5.17 -18.97 -24.14
CA ASP A 377 5.36 -20.07 -23.18
C ASP A 377 6.82 -20.47 -22.93
N SER A 378 7.79 -20.11 -23.78
CA SER A 378 9.19 -20.51 -23.57
C SER A 378 9.78 -19.94 -22.27
N VAL A 379 9.25 -18.81 -21.80
CA VAL A 379 9.64 -18.20 -20.51
C VAL A 379 9.29 -19.08 -19.32
N ALA A 380 8.34 -20.00 -19.47
CA ALA A 380 7.93 -20.93 -18.41
C ALA A 380 9.09 -21.82 -17.92
N ALA A 381 10.12 -22.04 -18.76
CA ALA A 381 11.30 -22.81 -18.39
C ALA A 381 12.09 -22.20 -17.21
N LEU A 382 11.93 -20.90 -16.95
CA LEU A 382 12.59 -20.20 -15.85
C LEU A 382 11.91 -20.39 -14.48
N GLN A 383 10.67 -20.91 -14.42
CA GLN A 383 9.89 -21.00 -13.17
C GLN A 383 9.08 -22.29 -13.02
N LYS A 384 8.53 -22.83 -14.11
CA LYS A 384 7.60 -23.98 -14.08
C LYS A 384 8.31 -25.35 -14.01
N MET A 385 9.58 -25.37 -13.58
CA MET A 385 10.39 -26.57 -13.37
C MET A 385 10.80 -26.67 -11.88
N PRO A 386 9.98 -27.33 -11.04
CA PRO A 386 10.20 -27.36 -9.60
C PRO A 386 11.57 -27.93 -9.20
N MET A 387 12.23 -27.28 -8.25
CA MET A 387 13.51 -27.64 -7.65
C MET A 387 14.67 -27.86 -8.65
N VAL A 388 14.51 -27.41 -9.91
CA VAL A 388 15.53 -27.58 -10.94
C VAL A 388 16.75 -26.71 -10.66
N PHE A 389 16.52 -25.47 -10.19
CA PHE A 389 17.55 -24.53 -9.78
C PHE A 389 17.86 -24.72 -8.29
N ARG A 390 19.16 -24.74 -7.95
CA ARG A 390 19.67 -24.94 -6.58
C ARG A 390 20.26 -23.68 -5.95
N SER A 391 20.45 -22.65 -6.76
CA SER A 391 21.02 -21.38 -6.31
C SER A 391 20.62 -20.26 -7.25
N TRP A 392 20.74 -19.03 -6.76
CA TRP A 392 20.61 -17.84 -7.62
C TRP A 392 21.63 -17.82 -8.75
N GLY A 393 22.84 -18.35 -8.53
CA GLY A 393 23.87 -18.46 -9.57
C GLY A 393 23.49 -19.39 -10.72
N GLU A 394 22.83 -20.51 -10.42
CA GLU A 394 22.28 -21.40 -11.46
C GLU A 394 21.19 -20.70 -12.28
N LEU A 395 20.26 -20.00 -11.61
CA LEU A 395 19.20 -19.24 -12.28
C LEU A 395 19.79 -18.13 -13.16
N ASP A 396 20.72 -17.35 -12.61
CA ASP A 396 21.37 -16.25 -13.30
C ASP A 396 22.06 -16.76 -14.58
N TYR A 397 22.88 -17.81 -14.47
CA TYR A 397 23.58 -18.40 -15.60
C TYR A 397 22.62 -18.85 -16.71
N VAL A 398 21.56 -19.59 -16.35
CA VAL A 398 20.59 -20.09 -17.32
C VAL A 398 19.80 -18.94 -17.97
N ARG A 399 19.31 -18.00 -17.16
CA ARG A 399 18.54 -16.85 -17.65
C ARG A 399 19.35 -16.01 -18.63
N GLU A 400 20.61 -15.71 -18.33
CA GLU A 400 21.45 -14.91 -19.24
C GLU A 400 21.70 -15.63 -20.58
N LYS A 401 21.83 -16.96 -20.57
CA LYS A 401 22.00 -17.76 -21.80
C LYS A 401 20.72 -17.83 -22.64
N LEU A 402 19.56 -17.88 -22.00
CA LEU A 402 18.26 -17.90 -22.68
C LEU A 402 17.77 -16.50 -23.11
N ARG A 403 18.22 -15.44 -22.43
CA ARG A 403 17.71 -14.07 -22.58
C ARG A 403 17.62 -13.60 -24.04
N PRO A 404 18.67 -13.69 -24.88
CA PRO A 404 18.58 -13.17 -26.25
C PRO A 404 17.49 -13.85 -27.08
N GLY A 405 17.31 -15.17 -26.91
CA GLY A 405 16.28 -15.95 -27.58
C GLY A 405 14.89 -15.56 -27.09
N LEU A 406 14.70 -15.45 -25.78
CA LEU A 406 13.43 -15.03 -25.17
C LEU A 406 13.04 -13.63 -25.63
N GLU A 407 13.93 -12.65 -25.52
CA GLU A 407 13.64 -11.25 -25.89
C GLU A 407 13.30 -11.10 -27.37
N LYS A 408 13.97 -11.86 -28.26
CA LYS A 408 13.59 -11.91 -29.67
C LYS A 408 12.16 -12.43 -29.85
N ARG A 409 11.76 -13.49 -29.15
CA ARG A 409 10.40 -14.05 -29.24
C ARG A 409 9.34 -13.06 -28.74
N PHE A 410 9.61 -12.34 -27.64
CA PHE A 410 8.74 -11.25 -27.18
C PHE A 410 8.65 -10.13 -28.23
N LEU A 411 9.78 -9.74 -28.84
CA LEU A 411 9.82 -8.69 -29.86
C LEU A 411 9.01 -9.07 -31.11
N ASP A 412 9.16 -10.32 -31.59
CA ASP A 412 8.40 -10.87 -32.71
C ASP A 412 6.88 -10.85 -32.42
N LYS A 413 6.50 -10.89 -31.14
CA LYS A 413 5.11 -10.77 -30.66
C LYS A 413 4.69 -9.35 -30.29
N GLY A 414 5.53 -8.35 -30.58
CA GLY A 414 5.21 -6.93 -30.38
C GLY A 414 5.48 -6.41 -28.98
N PHE A 415 6.39 -7.02 -28.22
CA PHE A 415 6.78 -6.58 -26.88
C PHE A 415 8.30 -6.43 -26.76
N VAL A 416 8.74 -5.30 -26.20
CA VAL A 416 10.14 -5.06 -25.86
C VAL A 416 10.31 -5.36 -24.38
N VAL A 417 11.27 -6.24 -24.06
CA VAL A 417 11.68 -6.48 -22.67
C VAL A 417 12.68 -5.40 -22.26
N LEU A 418 12.43 -4.76 -21.12
CA LEU A 418 13.26 -3.70 -20.57
C LEU A 418 14.22 -4.24 -19.51
N CYS A 419 13.75 -5.17 -18.67
CA CYS A 419 14.59 -5.88 -17.72
C CYS A 419 13.91 -7.15 -17.21
N TRP A 420 14.72 -8.04 -16.63
CA TRP A 420 14.28 -9.24 -15.93
C TRP A 420 14.42 -9.05 -14.41
N GLY A 421 13.47 -9.56 -13.64
CA GLY A 421 13.44 -9.48 -12.19
C GLY A 421 13.14 -10.82 -11.52
N ASP A 422 13.47 -10.92 -10.23
CA ASP A 422 13.21 -12.09 -9.40
C ASP A 422 12.44 -11.63 -8.16
N ALA A 423 11.32 -12.27 -7.82
CA ALA A 423 10.49 -11.96 -6.65
C ALA A 423 10.75 -12.88 -5.45
N GLY A 424 11.81 -13.67 -5.50
CA GLY A 424 12.23 -14.63 -4.48
C GLY A 424 11.92 -16.09 -4.83
N TRP A 425 12.33 -17.01 -3.96
CA TRP A 425 11.94 -18.41 -4.03
C TRP A 425 10.54 -18.61 -3.47
N VAL A 426 9.74 -19.39 -4.19
CA VAL A 426 8.45 -19.89 -3.73
C VAL A 426 8.69 -20.88 -2.59
N ARG A 427 8.05 -20.61 -1.45
CA ARG A 427 7.97 -21.49 -0.28
C ARG A 427 6.50 -21.80 0.02
N PHE A 428 6.25 -22.86 0.79
CA PHE A 428 4.88 -23.32 1.06
C PHE A 428 4.40 -22.81 2.40
N PHE A 429 3.30 -22.05 2.38
CA PHE A 429 2.61 -21.57 3.57
C PHE A 429 1.33 -22.35 3.78
N SER A 430 1.10 -22.88 4.98
CA SER A 430 -0.08 -23.70 5.28
C SER A 430 -0.70 -23.33 6.63
N LYS A 431 -2.01 -23.59 6.76
CA LYS A 431 -2.71 -23.46 8.04
C LYS A 431 -2.29 -24.50 9.07
N GLU A 432 -1.98 -25.70 8.59
CA GLU A 432 -1.61 -26.86 9.39
C GLU A 432 -0.15 -27.25 9.14
N PRO A 433 0.55 -27.87 10.10
CA PRO A 433 1.87 -28.43 9.86
C PRO A 433 1.84 -29.46 8.73
N ALA A 434 2.84 -29.38 7.85
CA ALA A 434 3.01 -30.29 6.72
C ALA A 434 4.47 -30.25 6.27
N LEU A 435 5.08 -31.43 6.16
CA LEU A 435 6.49 -31.60 5.84
C LEU A 435 6.66 -32.35 4.52
N HIS A 436 5.90 -33.43 4.33
CA HIS A 436 6.05 -34.34 3.21
C HIS A 436 5.12 -33.95 2.04
N PRO A 437 5.50 -34.23 0.78
CA PRO A 437 4.64 -33.99 -0.39
C PRO A 437 3.21 -34.54 -0.24
N ALA A 438 3.06 -35.69 0.42
CA ALA A 438 1.77 -36.33 0.65
C ALA A 438 0.86 -35.54 1.62
N ASP A 439 1.44 -34.81 2.59
CA ASP A 439 0.69 -34.01 3.56
C ASP A 439 -0.12 -32.89 2.89
N TYR A 440 0.34 -32.44 1.73
CA TYR A 440 -0.26 -31.36 0.96
C TYR A 440 -1.43 -31.83 0.07
N ARG A 441 -1.62 -33.14 -0.17
CA ARG A 441 -2.73 -33.66 -1.00
C ARG A 441 -4.11 -33.48 -0.35
N LYS A 442 -4.15 -33.49 0.99
CA LYS A 442 -5.37 -33.22 1.77
C LYS A 442 -5.69 -31.72 1.88
N MET A 443 -4.80 -30.86 1.40
CA MET A 443 -4.95 -29.40 1.48
C MET A 443 -5.58 -28.84 0.21
N LYS A 444 -6.38 -27.79 0.39
CA LYS A 444 -6.92 -26.95 -0.68
C LYS A 444 -5.87 -25.92 -1.04
N VAL A 445 -5.12 -26.21 -2.09
CA VAL A 445 -3.94 -25.46 -2.50
C VAL A 445 -4.34 -24.31 -3.41
N PHE A 446 -3.89 -23.09 -3.12
CA PHE A 446 -3.99 -21.98 -4.06
C PHE A 446 -3.28 -22.32 -5.36
N ALA A 447 -4.01 -22.22 -6.48
CA ALA A 447 -3.47 -22.22 -7.83
C ALA A 447 -3.76 -20.85 -8.46
N TRP A 448 -2.78 -20.28 -9.15
CA TRP A 448 -2.92 -18.95 -9.71
C TRP A 448 -3.79 -18.99 -10.97
N ALA A 449 -4.83 -18.16 -11.00
CA ALA A 449 -5.58 -17.86 -12.22
C ALA A 449 -4.63 -17.45 -13.37
N GLY A 450 -4.79 -18.09 -14.52
CA GLY A 450 -3.84 -18.00 -15.64
C GLY A 450 -2.90 -19.19 -15.79
N ASP A 451 -2.78 -20.08 -14.79
CA ASP A 451 -1.96 -21.30 -14.87
C ASP A 451 -2.78 -22.60 -14.80
N ASN A 452 -3.82 -22.71 -15.64
CA ASN A 452 -4.67 -23.91 -15.73
C ASN A 452 -3.87 -25.21 -15.93
N PRO A 453 -2.81 -25.25 -16.79
CA PRO A 453 -1.98 -26.44 -16.92
C PRO A 453 -1.36 -26.92 -15.59
N GLN A 454 -0.92 -26.00 -14.72
CA GLN A 454 -0.41 -26.35 -13.39
C GLN A 454 -1.50 -26.99 -12.53
N ALA A 455 -2.69 -26.40 -12.50
CA ALA A 455 -3.82 -26.94 -11.74
C ALA A 455 -4.21 -28.35 -12.21
N ASP A 456 -4.16 -28.64 -13.51
CA ASP A 456 -4.51 -29.96 -14.03
C ASP A 456 -3.46 -31.03 -13.70
N ILE A 457 -2.16 -30.69 -13.71
CA ILE A 457 -1.11 -31.58 -13.20
C ILE A 457 -1.32 -31.84 -11.71
N MET A 458 -1.61 -30.82 -10.92
CA MET A 458 -1.89 -30.96 -9.48
C MET A 458 -3.06 -31.92 -9.22
N LYS A 459 -4.17 -31.78 -9.94
CA LYS A 459 -5.31 -32.71 -9.85
C LYS A 459 -4.91 -34.14 -10.21
N THR A 460 -4.14 -34.32 -11.28
CA THR A 460 -3.63 -35.63 -11.71
C THR A 460 -2.80 -36.31 -10.63
N LEU A 461 -2.06 -35.53 -9.84
CA LEU A 461 -1.23 -35.98 -8.72
C LEU A 461 -1.99 -36.13 -7.38
N GLY A 462 -3.31 -35.92 -7.39
CA GLY A 462 -4.18 -36.06 -6.21
C GLY A 462 -4.19 -34.86 -5.26
N TYR A 463 -3.70 -33.69 -5.69
CA TYR A 463 -3.84 -32.43 -4.95
C TYR A 463 -5.20 -31.78 -5.24
N GLN A 464 -5.62 -30.86 -4.38
CA GLN A 464 -6.87 -30.11 -4.51
C GLN A 464 -6.59 -28.64 -4.82
N PRO A 465 -6.21 -28.28 -6.06
CA PRO A 465 -5.98 -26.89 -6.42
C PRO A 465 -7.30 -26.11 -6.48
N VAL A 466 -7.28 -24.89 -5.98
CA VAL A 466 -8.36 -23.91 -6.08
C VAL A 466 -7.80 -22.71 -6.85
N VAL A 467 -8.36 -22.48 -8.04
CA VAL A 467 -7.90 -21.42 -8.94
C VAL A 467 -8.46 -20.07 -8.49
N LEU A 468 -7.58 -19.14 -8.14
CA LEU A 468 -7.92 -17.83 -7.58
C LEU A 468 -6.94 -16.75 -8.09
N GLU A 469 -7.34 -15.49 -8.01
CA GLU A 469 -6.42 -14.36 -8.17
C GLU A 469 -5.65 -14.09 -6.88
N ILE A 470 -4.50 -13.40 -6.96
CA ILE A 470 -3.70 -13.06 -5.78
C ILE A 470 -4.52 -12.26 -4.75
N SER A 471 -5.43 -11.39 -5.20
CA SER A 471 -6.31 -10.62 -4.34
C SER A 471 -7.23 -11.49 -3.48
N ASP A 472 -7.51 -12.73 -3.92
CA ASP A 472 -8.43 -13.64 -3.27
C ASP A 472 -7.72 -14.61 -2.30
N ILE A 473 -6.39 -14.55 -2.20
CA ILE A 473 -5.63 -15.42 -1.28
C ILE A 473 -6.06 -15.23 0.17
N LEU A 474 -6.08 -13.97 0.65
CA LEU A 474 -6.42 -13.69 2.04
C LEU A 474 -7.90 -14.02 2.35
N PRO A 475 -8.89 -13.57 1.56
CA PRO A 475 -10.29 -13.99 1.71
C PRO A 475 -10.46 -15.51 1.62
N GLY A 476 -9.76 -16.17 0.69
CA GLY A 476 -9.81 -17.62 0.51
C GLY A 476 -9.28 -18.37 1.72
N LEU A 477 -8.20 -17.87 2.34
CA LEU A 477 -7.70 -18.41 3.60
C LEU A 477 -8.69 -18.16 4.74
N GLN A 478 -9.26 -16.97 4.87
CA GLN A 478 -10.20 -16.64 5.96
C GLN A 478 -11.46 -17.50 5.92
N THR A 479 -12.01 -17.74 4.73
CA THR A 479 -13.20 -18.57 4.52
C THR A 479 -12.91 -20.08 4.59
N GLY A 480 -11.65 -20.49 4.52
CA GLY A 480 -11.28 -21.91 4.42
C GLY A 480 -11.53 -22.52 3.03
N MET A 481 -11.74 -21.67 2.02
CA MET A 481 -11.75 -22.06 0.61
C MET A 481 -10.38 -22.60 0.19
N ILE A 482 -9.31 -21.99 0.69
CA ILE A 482 -7.94 -22.51 0.60
C ILE A 482 -7.32 -22.61 2.00
N ASN A 483 -6.35 -23.50 2.16
CA ASN A 483 -5.58 -23.64 3.40
C ASN A 483 -4.07 -23.85 3.17
N MET A 484 -3.60 -23.77 1.92
CA MET A 484 -2.19 -23.77 1.57
C MET A 484 -1.92 -22.83 0.39
N VAL A 485 -0.82 -22.09 0.46
CA VAL A 485 -0.42 -21.09 -0.52
C VAL A 485 1.07 -21.26 -0.86
N PRO A 486 1.42 -21.68 -2.09
CA PRO A 486 2.78 -21.54 -2.59
C PRO A 486 3.03 -20.07 -2.96
N SER A 487 3.97 -19.41 -2.28
CA SER A 487 4.28 -17.99 -2.52
C SER A 487 5.67 -17.63 -2.00
N THR A 488 6.19 -16.45 -2.32
CA THR A 488 7.47 -16.00 -1.77
C THR A 488 7.26 -15.39 -0.36
N PRO A 489 8.26 -15.48 0.54
CA PRO A 489 8.15 -14.89 1.87
C PRO A 489 7.85 -13.40 1.90
N PHE A 490 8.34 -12.64 0.91
CA PHE A 490 8.02 -11.23 0.74
C PHE A 490 6.51 -11.01 0.57
N TRP A 491 5.88 -11.74 -0.36
CA TRP A 491 4.44 -11.64 -0.60
C TRP A 491 3.61 -12.12 0.59
N ALA A 492 4.07 -13.17 1.28
CA ALA A 492 3.45 -13.62 2.52
C ALA A 492 3.42 -12.53 3.59
N LEU A 493 4.54 -11.81 3.76
CA LEU A 493 4.62 -10.68 4.67
C LEU A 493 3.77 -9.50 4.19
N THR A 494 3.94 -9.02 2.96
CA THR A 494 3.27 -7.80 2.49
C THR A 494 1.74 -7.95 2.44
N LEU A 495 1.24 -9.13 2.06
CA LEU A 495 -0.20 -9.42 2.06
C LEU A 495 -0.71 -9.93 3.42
N GLN A 496 0.17 -10.09 4.41
CA GLN A 496 -0.13 -10.51 5.79
C GLN A 496 -0.89 -11.85 5.89
N PHE A 497 -0.82 -12.71 4.87
CA PHE A 497 -1.56 -13.97 4.87
C PHE A 497 -0.89 -15.03 5.76
N TYR A 498 0.38 -14.86 6.15
CA TYR A 498 1.10 -15.75 7.08
C TYR A 498 0.41 -15.86 8.45
N ASN A 499 -0.42 -14.89 8.83
CA ASN A 499 -1.20 -14.96 10.05
C ASN A 499 -2.35 -15.98 9.97
N HIS A 500 -2.81 -16.32 8.77
CA HIS A 500 -3.77 -17.41 8.55
C HIS A 500 -3.08 -18.71 8.12
N ALA A 501 -2.01 -18.62 7.33
CA ALA A 501 -1.15 -19.74 6.93
C ALA A 501 0.15 -19.74 7.75
N SER A 502 0.02 -20.06 9.04
CA SER A 502 1.07 -19.84 10.06
C SER A 502 2.23 -20.83 10.06
N TYR A 503 2.23 -21.81 9.16
CA TYR A 503 3.34 -22.74 8.96
C TYR A 503 4.02 -22.44 7.63
N MET A 504 5.35 -22.37 7.61
CA MET A 504 6.12 -22.24 6.37
C MET A 504 7.10 -23.40 6.26
N LEU A 505 7.04 -24.17 5.18
CA LEU A 505 8.09 -25.14 4.85
C LEU A 505 9.30 -24.39 4.26
N GLU A 506 10.47 -24.53 4.88
CA GLU A 506 11.72 -23.88 4.47
C GLU A 506 12.37 -24.60 3.27
N MET A 507 11.61 -24.69 2.18
CA MET A 507 12.01 -25.32 0.91
C MET A 507 11.91 -24.31 -0.22
N ASP A 508 12.97 -24.16 -1.00
CA ASP A 508 12.95 -23.36 -2.22
C ASP A 508 12.39 -24.20 -3.38
N TRP A 509 11.09 -24.06 -3.65
CA TRP A 509 10.36 -24.85 -4.64
C TRP A 509 10.67 -24.45 -6.08
N ALA A 510 10.66 -23.15 -6.37
CA ALA A 510 10.95 -22.58 -7.70
C ALA A 510 11.22 -21.08 -7.55
N PRO A 511 12.01 -20.46 -8.43
CA PRO A 511 12.17 -19.02 -8.42
C PRO A 511 10.92 -18.37 -9.02
N MET A 512 10.45 -17.27 -8.44
CA MET A 512 9.45 -16.43 -9.06
C MET A 512 10.16 -15.41 -9.96
N VAL A 513 10.07 -15.60 -11.27
CA VAL A 513 10.75 -14.78 -12.28
C VAL A 513 9.73 -13.87 -12.95
N GLY A 514 10.16 -12.66 -13.29
CA GLY A 514 9.35 -11.70 -14.02
C GLY A 514 10.16 -10.82 -14.96
N ALA A 515 9.45 -9.98 -15.70
CA ALA A 515 10.06 -9.01 -16.59
C ALA A 515 9.20 -7.76 -16.67
N LEU A 516 9.87 -6.63 -16.83
CA LEU A 516 9.24 -5.40 -17.26
C LEU A 516 9.20 -5.37 -18.79
N ILE A 517 8.00 -5.23 -19.34
CA ILE A 517 7.78 -5.19 -20.77
C ILE A 517 7.04 -3.93 -21.19
N VAL A 518 7.27 -3.50 -22.42
CA VAL A 518 6.54 -2.41 -23.09
C VAL A 518 6.09 -2.86 -24.46
N THR A 519 4.90 -2.44 -24.88
CA THR A 519 4.41 -2.71 -26.24
C THR A 519 5.35 -2.07 -27.27
N ARG A 520 5.63 -2.78 -28.36
CA ARG A 520 6.45 -2.27 -29.47
C ARG A 520 5.88 -0.96 -30.03
N LYS A 521 4.55 -0.85 -30.12
CA LYS A 521 3.88 0.40 -30.54
C LYS A 521 4.28 1.59 -29.67
N ALA A 522 4.28 1.44 -28.34
CA ALA A 522 4.67 2.51 -27.44
C ALA A 522 6.18 2.78 -27.49
N TRP A 523 6.99 1.73 -27.61
CA TRP A 523 8.44 1.85 -27.78
C TRP A 523 8.84 2.64 -29.04
N ASP A 524 8.20 2.32 -30.17
CA ASP A 524 8.49 2.96 -31.46
C ASP A 524 8.03 4.44 -31.47
N ALA A 525 7.01 4.79 -30.66
CA ALA A 525 6.51 6.16 -30.50
C ALA A 525 7.37 7.07 -29.60
N MET A 526 8.29 6.51 -28.81
CA MET A 526 9.20 7.29 -27.95
C MET A 526 10.26 8.04 -28.77
N SER A 527 10.83 9.10 -28.19
CA SER A 527 12.01 9.75 -28.78
C SER A 527 13.21 8.79 -28.68
N PRO A 528 14.25 8.93 -29.54
CA PRO A 528 15.47 8.13 -29.39
C PRO A 528 16.10 8.25 -28.00
N ALA A 529 16.13 9.46 -27.43
CA ALA A 529 16.61 9.72 -26.07
C ALA A 529 15.73 9.03 -25.01
N GLY A 530 14.40 9.10 -25.16
CA GLY A 530 13.47 8.42 -24.27
C GLY A 530 13.60 6.90 -24.33
N ARG A 531 13.76 6.29 -25.52
CA ARG A 531 14.03 4.86 -25.65
C ARG A 531 15.30 4.44 -24.92
N GLN A 532 16.39 5.19 -25.12
CA GLN A 532 17.66 4.89 -24.46
C GLN A 532 17.53 5.02 -22.94
N ALA A 533 16.96 6.13 -22.46
CA ALA A 533 16.76 6.35 -21.02
C ALA A 533 15.86 5.29 -20.38
N LEU A 534 14.79 4.84 -21.05
CA LEU A 534 13.94 3.78 -20.52
C LEU A 534 14.66 2.44 -20.45
N ARG A 535 15.50 2.13 -21.45
CA ARG A 535 16.33 0.91 -21.45
C ARG A 535 17.34 0.92 -20.31
N ASP A 536 18.08 2.02 -20.17
CA ASP A 536 19.11 2.15 -19.15
C ASP A 536 18.50 2.15 -17.73
N ALA A 537 17.39 2.87 -17.56
CA ALA A 537 16.66 2.89 -16.29
C ALA A 537 16.03 1.53 -15.98
N GLY A 538 15.50 0.82 -16.99
CA GLY A 538 14.98 -0.53 -16.85
C GLY A 538 16.03 -1.54 -16.41
N GLU A 539 17.21 -1.56 -17.07
CA GLU A 539 18.31 -2.48 -16.71
C GLU A 539 18.80 -2.19 -15.28
N ALA A 540 19.01 -0.92 -14.93
CA ALA A 540 19.40 -0.51 -13.58
C ALA A 540 18.37 -0.95 -12.53
N ALA A 541 17.07 -0.74 -12.79
CA ALA A 541 15.99 -1.20 -11.93
C ALA A 541 15.99 -2.73 -11.80
N GLY A 542 16.23 -3.47 -12.88
CA GLY A 542 16.32 -4.93 -12.86
C GLY A 542 17.42 -5.45 -11.94
N VAL A 543 18.62 -4.84 -12.00
CA VAL A 543 19.74 -5.17 -11.11
C VAL A 543 19.38 -4.90 -9.65
N GLU A 544 18.85 -3.71 -9.36
CA GLU A 544 18.45 -3.30 -8.02
C GLU A 544 17.36 -4.23 -7.45
N LEU A 545 16.28 -4.45 -8.20
CA LEU A 545 15.13 -5.24 -7.74
C LEU A 545 15.50 -6.70 -7.47
N ARG A 546 16.42 -7.29 -8.25
CA ARG A 546 16.93 -8.64 -7.95
C ARG A 546 17.73 -8.65 -6.65
N ALA A 547 18.61 -7.67 -6.43
CA ALA A 547 19.40 -7.59 -5.21
C ALA A 547 18.50 -7.38 -3.97
N VAL A 548 17.55 -6.45 -4.07
CA VAL A 548 16.57 -6.16 -3.01
C VAL A 548 15.72 -7.38 -2.70
N SER A 549 15.12 -8.02 -3.70
CA SER A 549 14.21 -9.14 -3.48
C SER A 549 14.88 -10.37 -2.85
N ARG A 550 16.14 -10.65 -3.25
CA ARG A 550 16.93 -11.73 -2.65
C ARG A 550 17.24 -11.47 -1.18
N ARG A 551 17.47 -10.21 -0.80
CA ARG A 551 17.67 -9.80 0.59
C ARG A 551 16.36 -9.83 1.38
N GLU A 552 15.31 -9.22 0.84
CA GLU A 552 14.00 -9.08 1.48
C GLU A 552 13.34 -10.43 1.75
N GLN A 553 13.67 -11.47 0.98
CA GLN A 553 13.16 -12.81 1.21
C GLN A 553 13.47 -13.31 2.62
N GLU A 554 14.73 -13.27 3.05
CA GLU A 554 15.13 -13.77 4.37
C GLU A 554 14.74 -12.79 5.49
N GLU A 555 14.82 -11.47 5.22
CA GLU A 555 14.32 -10.44 6.14
C GLU A 555 12.81 -10.62 6.43
N SER A 556 12.04 -11.01 5.41
CA SER A 556 10.60 -11.27 5.55
C SER A 556 10.32 -12.48 6.42
N VAL A 557 11.08 -13.58 6.26
CA VAL A 557 10.97 -14.75 7.13
C VAL A 557 11.29 -14.37 8.57
N ALA A 558 12.37 -13.63 8.80
CA ALA A 558 12.75 -13.19 10.14
C ALA A 558 11.67 -12.30 10.78
N ALA A 559 11.08 -11.37 10.01
CA ALA A 559 10.01 -10.51 10.47
C ALA A 559 8.72 -11.29 10.80
N MET A 560 8.34 -12.26 9.97
CA MET A 560 7.17 -13.11 10.21
C MET A 560 7.38 -14.04 11.40
N ARG A 561 8.60 -14.59 11.59
CA ARG A 561 8.93 -15.46 12.73
C ARG A 561 8.75 -14.74 14.07
N LYS A 562 9.17 -13.47 14.16
CA LYS A 562 8.93 -12.60 15.33
C LYS A 562 7.43 -12.38 15.62
N ARG A 563 6.57 -12.59 14.62
CA ARG A 563 5.12 -12.38 14.67
C ARG A 563 4.33 -13.70 14.65
N GLY A 564 4.97 -14.82 14.97
CA GLY A 564 4.30 -16.10 15.20
C GLY A 564 4.33 -17.09 14.04
N LEU A 565 5.02 -16.80 12.93
CA LEU A 565 5.23 -17.78 11.87
C LEU A 565 6.06 -18.97 12.37
N LYS A 566 5.55 -20.18 12.19
CA LYS A 566 6.21 -21.44 12.51
C LYS A 566 6.97 -21.94 11.29
N VAL A 567 8.27 -21.70 11.26
CA VAL A 567 9.13 -22.18 10.18
C VAL A 567 9.46 -23.65 10.43
N GLN A 568 9.18 -24.49 9.44
CA GLN A 568 9.44 -25.92 9.44
C GLN A 568 10.71 -26.19 8.63
N PRO A 569 11.81 -26.59 9.29
CA PRO A 569 13.08 -26.83 8.59
C PRO A 569 12.98 -28.06 7.70
N VAL A 570 13.79 -28.09 6.64
CA VAL A 570 13.89 -29.22 5.71
C VAL A 570 15.22 -29.92 5.92
N THR A 571 15.19 -31.20 6.30
CA THR A 571 16.40 -32.03 6.41
C THR A 571 16.87 -32.48 5.02
N PRO A 572 18.13 -32.89 4.85
CA PRO A 572 18.61 -33.42 3.57
C PRO A 572 17.78 -34.59 3.02
N GLU A 573 17.25 -35.45 3.90
CA GLU A 573 16.40 -36.58 3.53
C GLU A 573 15.04 -36.10 2.99
N LEU A 574 14.45 -35.11 3.66
CA LEU A 574 13.19 -34.50 3.24
C LEU A 574 13.36 -33.73 1.93
N GLU A 575 14.48 -33.00 1.78
CA GLU A 575 14.82 -32.32 0.54
C GLU A 575 14.95 -33.32 -0.62
N ALA A 576 15.61 -34.46 -0.40
CA ALA A 576 15.73 -35.51 -1.39
C ALA A 576 14.36 -36.14 -1.75
N GLU A 577 13.44 -36.25 -0.78
CA GLU A 577 12.05 -36.67 -1.02
C GLU A 577 11.32 -35.69 -1.95
N TRP A 578 11.38 -34.39 -1.64
CA TRP A 578 10.78 -33.35 -2.47
C TRP A 578 11.38 -33.29 -3.87
N ARG A 579 12.70 -33.47 -4.01
CA ARG A 579 13.37 -33.53 -5.32
C ARG A 579 12.86 -34.71 -6.16
N ARG A 580 12.71 -35.89 -5.56
CA ARG A 580 12.12 -37.05 -6.27
C ARG A 580 10.67 -36.77 -6.69
N ALA A 581 9.88 -36.13 -5.82
CA ALA A 581 8.51 -35.73 -6.16
C ALA A 581 8.48 -34.73 -7.32
N ALA A 582 9.37 -33.73 -7.32
CA ALA A 582 9.52 -32.77 -8.40
C ALA A 582 9.92 -33.43 -9.73
N GLU A 583 10.90 -34.34 -9.71
CA GLU A 583 11.36 -35.07 -10.90
C GLU A 583 10.26 -35.95 -11.51
N GLN A 584 9.37 -36.52 -10.70
CA GLN A 584 8.19 -37.25 -11.19
C GLN A 584 7.21 -36.34 -11.95
N MET A 585 7.22 -35.03 -11.71
CA MET A 585 6.38 -34.07 -12.43
C MET A 585 6.94 -33.73 -13.81
N TYR A 586 8.25 -33.88 -14.03
CA TYR A 586 8.92 -33.42 -15.25
C TYR A 586 8.35 -33.99 -16.56
N PRO A 587 8.00 -35.29 -16.67
CA PRO A 587 7.35 -35.82 -17.87
C PRO A 587 5.99 -35.19 -18.17
N MET A 588 5.26 -34.72 -17.15
CA MET A 588 3.98 -34.02 -17.33
C MET A 588 4.18 -32.53 -17.62
N ILE A 589 5.29 -31.94 -17.20
CA ILE A 589 5.65 -30.54 -17.44
C ILE A 589 6.20 -30.35 -18.87
N ARG A 590 7.13 -31.22 -19.29
CA ARG A 590 7.80 -31.15 -20.59
C ARG A 590 6.79 -31.32 -21.73
N GLY A 591 6.70 -30.30 -22.58
CA GLY A 591 5.79 -30.24 -23.74
C GLY A 591 4.37 -29.81 -23.43
N LYS A 592 3.94 -29.77 -22.17
CA LYS A 592 2.59 -29.29 -21.78
C LYS A 592 2.61 -27.90 -21.11
N MET A 593 3.52 -27.71 -20.15
CA MET A 593 3.68 -26.43 -19.42
C MET A 593 4.90 -25.66 -19.87
N VAL A 594 5.96 -26.38 -20.23
CA VAL A 594 7.19 -25.82 -20.74
C VAL A 594 7.47 -26.45 -22.09
N PRO A 595 7.69 -25.67 -23.17
CA PRO A 595 8.07 -26.23 -24.46
C PRO A 595 9.25 -27.19 -24.32
N ALA A 596 9.20 -28.33 -24.99
CA ALA A 596 10.19 -29.40 -24.82
C ALA A 596 11.63 -28.91 -25.06
N GLU A 597 11.83 -28.10 -26.10
CA GLU A 597 13.12 -27.47 -26.41
C GLU A 597 13.62 -26.59 -25.26
N SER A 598 12.77 -25.72 -24.70
CA SER A 598 13.13 -24.85 -23.58
C SER A 598 13.44 -25.64 -22.31
N PHE A 599 12.67 -26.70 -22.04
CA PHE A 599 12.92 -27.61 -20.92
C PHE A 599 14.30 -28.30 -21.04
N ASP A 600 14.58 -28.87 -22.21
CA ASP A 600 15.82 -29.60 -22.47
C ASP A 600 17.03 -28.67 -22.42
N GLU A 601 16.89 -27.45 -22.93
CA GLU A 601 17.94 -26.44 -22.91
C GLU A 601 18.29 -26.00 -21.47
N VAL A 602 17.29 -25.80 -20.60
CA VAL A 602 17.55 -25.53 -19.18
C VAL A 602 18.34 -26.66 -18.53
N GLN A 603 17.97 -27.92 -18.78
CA GLN A 603 18.71 -29.06 -18.24
C GLN A 603 20.16 -29.11 -18.76
N ARG A 604 20.36 -28.85 -20.06
CA ARG A 604 21.69 -28.79 -20.68
C ARG A 604 22.56 -27.71 -20.05
N LEU A 605 22.04 -26.49 -19.90
CA LEU A 605 22.74 -25.35 -19.31
C LEU A 605 23.07 -25.58 -17.83
N LEU A 606 22.16 -26.19 -17.07
CA LEU A 606 22.43 -26.55 -15.67
C LEU A 606 23.52 -27.61 -15.56
N LYS A 607 23.55 -28.60 -16.46
CA LYS A 607 24.62 -29.59 -16.52
C LYS A 607 25.97 -28.92 -16.81
N GLU A 608 25.99 -27.97 -17.75
CA GLU A 608 27.17 -27.17 -18.10
C GLU A 608 27.68 -26.38 -16.88
N TYR A 609 26.81 -25.61 -16.23
CA TYR A 609 27.17 -24.83 -15.04
C TYR A 609 27.71 -25.69 -13.89
N ARG A 610 27.04 -26.81 -13.60
CA ARG A 610 27.44 -27.74 -12.52
C ARG A 610 28.73 -28.48 -12.84
N ALA A 611 29.11 -28.61 -14.10
CA ALA A 611 30.39 -29.20 -14.50
C ALA A 611 31.56 -28.21 -14.34
N GLN A 612 31.31 -26.90 -14.45
CA GLN A 612 32.32 -25.85 -14.22
C GLN A 612 32.64 -25.62 -12.74
N ALA A 613 31.71 -25.99 -11.85
CA ALA A 613 31.86 -25.87 -10.39
C ALA A 613 32.50 -27.10 -9.73
N ARG A 614 32.82 -28.14 -10.51
CA ARG A 614 33.54 -29.35 -10.09
C ARG A 614 34.97 -29.27 -10.60
#